data_AF-A0A3N9V0J8-F1
#
_entry.id   AF-A0A3N9V0J8-F1
#
_cell.length_a   1.000
_cell.length_b   1.000
_cell.length_c   1.000
_cell.angle_alpha   90.00
_cell.angle_beta   90.00
_cell.angle_gamma   90.00
#
_symmetry.space_group_name_H-M   'P 1'
#
loop_
_entity.id
_entity.type
_entity.pdbx_description
1 polymer ?
#
loop_
_entity_poly.entity_id
_entity_poly.type
_entity_poly.pdbx_seq_one_letter_code
_entity_poly.pdbx_strand_id
1 'polypeptide(L)'
;MSLPKWNLILICGICAAFLAVIVLSSENAHAGPECASLGASCDDSSGWDGSKKLDEIGDPNAGKVQTTDTKWPEKSRTSRWTQPAYGFENESGTSTNNTTVDQKVAAKATKNATTTAKAPVVKTTVERSESDKLMLLPIADVSESDVLLDVSENSTNHIPGSVVIPYMQFDEEAGILKETSEICKILGDNGISNDDSVVIYGECLPCGGGPFLSAYVYSMLKGQGHEKVKILDGTAEDWAASGHTTSDEATVRPGTVYAPKEGTQFNATYEDVSSGKAQIVDARTLQEYASGTIPGSISIPYTSVLDGKKLKDDASLDRVFAILNKDKPVVVFTSTGMKASVIWFALEMRGYDAKTYTYRDWTEHQS
;
A
#
# COMPACT_ATOMS: atom_id res chain seq x y z
N MET A 1 57.92 59.98 -9.61
CA MET A 1 56.70 60.50 -8.92
C MET A 1 56.33 59.51 -7.84
N SER A 2 56.19 60.04 -6.63
CA SER A 2 56.04 59.35 -5.36
C SER A 2 54.61 58.83 -5.17
N LEU A 3 54.46 57.60 -4.69
CA LEU A 3 53.21 57.04 -4.14
C LEU A 3 53.16 57.31 -2.63
N PRO A 4 52.03 57.77 -2.05
CA PRO A 4 51.90 57.85 -0.61
C PRO A 4 51.37 56.54 -0.01
N LYS A 5 52.04 56.10 1.06
CA LYS A 5 51.62 55.08 2.05
C LYS A 5 50.97 55.77 3.24
N TRP A 6 49.78 55.35 3.65
CA TRP A 6 49.25 55.38 5.04
C TRP A 6 48.42 54.08 5.20
N ASN A 7 48.82 53.03 5.96
CA ASN A 7 48.73 52.82 7.43
C ASN A 7 47.31 53.02 7.98
N LEU A 8 46.73 52.22 8.88
CA LEU A 8 47.01 50.95 9.57
C LEU A 8 45.78 50.74 10.51
N ILE A 9 45.46 49.51 10.91
CA ILE A 9 44.68 49.13 12.11
C ILE A 9 43.14 49.11 11.98
N LEU A 10 42.58 47.90 11.80
CA LEU A 10 41.80 47.29 12.88
C LEU A 10 42.04 45.77 12.89
N ILE A 11 42.35 45.29 14.09
CA ILE A 11 42.93 44.00 14.47
C ILE A 11 41.83 43.13 15.10
N CYS A 12 42.01 41.80 14.97
CA CYS A 12 41.49 40.72 15.79
C CYS A 12 39.97 40.50 15.94
N GLY A 13 39.55 39.37 15.41
CA GLY A 13 38.42 38.57 15.87
C GLY A 13 38.64 37.09 15.56
N ILE A 14 39.81 36.58 15.93
CA ILE A 14 40.20 35.15 15.94
C ILE A 14 39.17 34.40 16.81
N CYS A 15 38.50 33.39 16.24
CA CYS A 15 38.79 31.98 16.49
C CYS A 15 38.88 31.59 17.98
N ALA A 16 38.15 30.53 18.34
CA ALA A 16 38.07 29.88 19.65
C ALA A 16 37.06 30.45 20.65
N ALA A 17 35.84 29.90 20.59
CA ALA A 17 35.11 29.51 21.80
C ALA A 17 34.27 28.25 21.54
N PHE A 18 34.74 27.13 22.11
CA PHE A 18 33.99 26.03 22.74
C PHE A 18 32.90 25.32 21.93
N LEU A 19 33.07 24.09 21.42
CA LEU A 19 33.21 22.78 22.11
C LEU A 19 32.19 22.51 23.23
N ALA A 20 31.11 21.78 22.86
CA ALA A 20 30.30 20.80 23.60
C ALA A 20 28.91 20.83 22.91
N VAL A 21 28.39 19.79 22.26
CA VAL A 21 27.95 18.51 22.82
C VAL A 21 27.78 17.52 21.65
N ILE A 22 28.35 16.33 21.75
CA ILE A 22 27.88 15.14 21.05
C ILE A 22 27.41 14.16 22.13
N VAL A 23 26.27 13.49 21.88
CA VAL A 23 25.97 12.06 22.14
C VAL A 23 24.51 11.88 22.65
N LEU A 24 23.81 10.96 21.97
CA LEU A 24 22.46 10.37 22.19
C LEU A 24 21.30 11.18 21.57
N SER A 25 20.58 10.71 20.56
CA SER A 25 19.86 9.43 20.56
C SER A 25 19.70 8.83 19.16
N SER A 26 19.89 7.51 19.11
CA SER A 26 19.36 6.58 18.12
C SER A 26 17.83 6.49 18.23
N GLU A 27 17.19 5.99 17.16
CA GLU A 27 15.80 5.53 17.09
C GLU A 27 14.73 6.64 17.20
N ASN A 28 14.23 7.06 16.03
CA ASN A 28 12.81 6.94 15.68
C ASN A 28 12.60 7.51 14.28
N ALA A 29 12.32 6.63 13.33
CA ALA A 29 11.60 7.00 12.13
C ALA A 29 10.21 7.46 12.57
N HIS A 30 10.01 8.77 12.71
CA HIS A 30 8.67 9.32 12.81
C HIS A 30 8.02 9.21 11.44
N ALA A 31 6.99 8.37 11.35
CA ALA A 31 5.93 8.57 10.39
C ALA A 31 5.46 10.03 10.52
N GLY A 32 5.62 10.79 9.45
CA GLY A 32 5.11 12.16 9.34
C GLY A 32 3.57 12.18 9.38
N PRO A 33 2.97 13.37 9.58
CA PRO A 33 1.58 13.50 9.98
C PRO A 33 0.63 13.29 8.79
N GLU A 34 0.25 12.04 8.52
CA GLU A 34 -0.86 11.70 7.61
C GLU A 34 -2.21 11.71 8.35
N CYS A 35 -2.61 12.87 8.85
CA CYS A 35 -3.98 13.06 9.38
C CYS A 35 -4.63 14.37 8.93
N ALA A 36 -3.94 15.24 8.19
CA ALA A 36 -4.43 16.59 7.91
C ALA A 36 -5.00 16.83 6.49
N SER A 37 -5.02 15.84 5.59
CA SER A 37 -5.70 15.99 4.28
C SER A 37 -6.93 15.10 4.07
N LEU A 38 -7.26 14.23 5.04
CA LEU A 38 -8.35 13.25 4.93
C LEU A 38 -9.40 13.42 6.02
N GLY A 39 -9.96 14.63 6.15
CA GLY A 39 -11.31 14.88 6.70
C GLY A 39 -11.75 14.24 8.03
N ALA A 40 -10.84 13.66 8.82
CA ALA A 40 -11.14 13.01 10.08
C ALA A 40 -10.33 13.67 11.19
N SER A 41 -11.06 14.41 12.04
CA SER A 41 -10.53 15.07 13.23
C SER A 41 -9.77 14.07 14.11
N CYS A 42 -8.45 14.22 14.20
CA CYS A 42 -7.64 13.56 15.22
C CYS A 42 -7.63 14.45 16.46
N ASP A 43 -8.45 14.09 17.46
CA ASP A 43 -8.37 14.65 18.80
C ASP A 43 -7.43 13.75 19.62
N ASP A 44 -6.18 14.17 19.75
CA ASP A 44 -5.12 13.45 20.47
C ASP A 44 -5.19 13.67 22.00
N SER A 45 -6.39 13.81 22.57
CA SER A 45 -6.57 14.01 24.02
C SER A 45 -6.86 12.74 24.82
N SER A 46 -6.89 11.56 24.21
CA SER A 46 -6.98 10.31 24.98
C SER A 46 -5.61 9.99 25.58
N GLY A 47 -5.36 10.39 26.83
CA GLY A 47 -4.16 10.08 27.63
C GLY A 47 -3.88 8.58 27.79
N TRP A 48 -3.52 7.93 26.70
CA TRP A 48 -3.29 6.49 26.58
C TRP A 48 -1.82 6.20 26.84
N ASP A 49 -1.57 5.56 27.98
CA ASP A 49 -0.27 5.05 28.38
C ASP A 49 -0.34 3.52 28.37
N GLY A 50 0.29 2.91 27.36
CA GLY A 50 0.31 1.46 27.17
C GLY A 50 1.00 0.70 28.30
N SER A 51 1.80 1.37 29.14
CA SER A 51 2.46 0.73 30.28
C SER A 51 1.48 0.43 31.43
N LYS A 52 0.39 1.21 31.58
CA LYS A 52 -0.61 0.99 32.65
C LYS A 52 -1.56 -0.18 32.39
N LYS A 53 -1.71 -0.62 31.13
CA LYS A 53 -2.57 -1.77 30.79
C LYS A 53 -1.92 -3.12 31.02
N LEU A 54 -0.61 -3.17 31.21
CA LEU A 54 0.09 -4.41 31.55
C LEU A 54 -0.20 -4.85 32.99
N ASP A 55 -0.51 -3.91 33.88
CA ASP A 55 -0.88 -4.19 35.28
C ASP A 55 -2.29 -4.77 35.45
N GLU A 56 -3.13 -4.72 34.40
CA GLU A 56 -4.51 -5.28 34.41
C GLU A 56 -4.55 -6.76 33.97
N ILE A 57 -3.44 -7.34 33.52
CA ILE A 57 -3.36 -8.77 33.18
C ILE A 57 -3.16 -9.57 34.48
N GLY A 58 -4.27 -9.88 35.16
CA GLY A 58 -4.27 -10.76 36.33
C GLY A 58 -5.23 -10.36 37.47
N ASP A 59 -5.93 -9.24 37.37
CA ASP A 59 -6.91 -8.81 38.39
C ASP A 59 -8.35 -9.18 37.99
N PRO A 60 -9.03 -10.10 38.72
CA PRO A 60 -10.40 -10.49 38.43
C PRO A 60 -11.48 -9.43 38.75
N ASN A 61 -11.12 -8.24 39.25
CA ASN A 61 -12.07 -7.19 39.64
C ASN A 61 -12.05 -5.91 38.77
N ALA A 62 -11.30 -5.86 37.67
CA ALA A 62 -11.14 -4.65 36.84
C ALA A 62 -12.39 -4.24 36.01
N GLY A 63 -13.58 -4.79 36.29
CA GLY A 63 -14.76 -4.69 35.42
C GLY A 63 -15.98 -3.97 36.00
N LYS A 64 -15.82 -2.89 36.78
CA LYS A 64 -16.98 -2.08 37.24
C LYS A 64 -16.87 -0.62 36.85
N VAL A 65 -17.06 -0.33 35.56
CA VAL A 65 -17.66 0.95 35.12
C VAL A 65 -18.66 0.64 34.01
N GLN A 66 -19.92 1.01 34.23
CA GLN A 66 -20.97 0.96 33.23
C GLN A 66 -20.75 2.05 32.18
N THR A 67 -20.77 1.68 30.90
CA THR A 67 -21.10 2.59 29.80
C THR A 67 -22.09 1.91 28.86
N THR A 68 -23.00 2.73 28.36
CA THR A 68 -24.27 2.43 27.70
C THR A 68 -24.12 1.93 26.26
N ASP A 69 -24.98 0.98 25.90
CA ASP A 69 -25.42 0.58 24.54
C ASP A 69 -24.45 0.78 23.36
N THR A 70 -23.59 -0.22 23.10
CA THR A 70 -23.11 -0.50 21.74
C THR A 70 -23.16 -2.02 21.48
N LYS A 71 -24.23 -2.49 20.83
CA LYS A 71 -24.49 -3.92 20.58
C LYS A 71 -23.59 -4.57 19.51
N TRP A 72 -22.66 -3.84 18.89
CA TRP A 72 -21.87 -4.34 17.75
C TRP A 72 -20.48 -4.88 18.11
N PRO A 73 -19.62 -4.16 18.86
CA PRO A 73 -18.25 -4.62 19.12
C PRO A 73 -18.20 -5.97 19.84
N GLU A 74 -19.25 -6.31 20.59
CA GLU A 74 -19.40 -7.59 21.28
C GLU A 74 -19.72 -8.77 20.35
N LYS A 75 -20.53 -8.59 19.29
CA LYS A 75 -20.91 -9.69 18.38
C LYS A 75 -19.75 -10.23 17.55
N SER A 76 -18.86 -9.33 17.11
CA SER A 76 -17.61 -9.70 16.43
C SER A 76 -16.58 -10.33 17.40
N ARG A 77 -16.74 -10.14 18.72
CA ARG A 77 -15.92 -10.79 19.75
C ARG A 77 -16.47 -12.16 20.16
N THR A 78 -17.80 -12.32 20.29
CA THR A 78 -18.42 -13.59 20.71
C THR A 78 -18.36 -14.68 19.65
N SER A 79 -18.36 -14.30 18.36
CA SER A 79 -18.17 -15.25 17.25
C SER A 79 -16.75 -15.85 17.21
N ARG A 80 -15.75 -15.21 17.85
CA ARG A 80 -14.35 -15.68 17.90
C ARG A 80 -14.11 -16.82 18.89
N TRP A 81 -14.98 -16.99 19.89
CA TRP A 81 -14.80 -17.98 20.97
C TRP A 81 -15.69 -19.23 20.83
N THR A 82 -16.57 -19.26 19.83
CA THR A 82 -17.54 -20.34 19.62
C THR A 82 -17.30 -21.15 18.34
N GLN A 83 -16.25 -20.82 17.57
CA GLN A 83 -15.82 -21.64 16.44
C GLN A 83 -15.05 -22.87 16.95
N PRO A 84 -15.41 -24.10 16.53
CA PRO A 84 -14.58 -25.26 16.79
C PRO A 84 -13.20 -25.05 16.16
N ALA A 85 -12.14 -25.36 16.91
CA ALA A 85 -10.81 -25.49 16.33
C ALA A 85 -10.83 -26.67 15.35
N TYR A 86 -10.91 -26.39 14.06
CA TYR A 86 -10.79 -27.41 13.03
C TYR A 86 -9.28 -27.73 12.86
N GLY A 87 -8.88 -28.98 13.17
CA GLY A 87 -7.60 -29.51 12.68
C GLY A 87 -6.52 -29.93 13.68
N PHE A 88 -6.83 -30.31 14.93
CA PHE A 88 -5.92 -31.12 15.74
C PHE A 88 -6.69 -32.24 16.43
N GLU A 89 -6.63 -33.45 15.85
CA GLU A 89 -7.06 -34.67 16.53
C GLU A 89 -6.06 -35.02 17.64
N ASN A 90 -6.58 -35.13 18.86
CA ASN A 90 -5.82 -35.52 20.04
C ASN A 90 -5.77 -37.06 20.12
N GLU A 91 -4.62 -37.66 19.87
CA GLU A 91 -4.33 -39.00 20.39
C GLU A 91 -3.66 -38.88 21.76
N SER A 92 -4.31 -39.51 22.73
CA SER A 92 -3.95 -39.56 24.14
C SER A 92 -2.81 -40.56 24.38
N GLY A 93 -1.71 -40.09 24.97
CA GLY A 93 -0.57 -40.93 25.35
C GLY A 93 0.26 -40.32 26.47
N THR A 94 -0.17 -40.61 27.71
CA THR A 94 0.55 -40.66 29.00
C THR A 94 1.88 -39.90 29.21
N SER A 95 1.85 -39.04 30.24
CA SER A 95 2.95 -38.37 30.94
C SER A 95 4.11 -39.29 31.37
N THR A 96 5.35 -38.79 31.33
CA THR A 96 6.25 -38.74 32.51
C THR A 96 7.57 -37.98 32.25
N ASN A 97 7.92 -37.16 33.26
CA ASN A 97 9.25 -36.81 33.77
C ASN A 97 10.11 -35.71 33.13
N ASN A 98 10.10 -34.56 33.82
CA ASN A 98 11.24 -33.77 34.31
C ASN A 98 12.65 -34.24 33.94
N THR A 99 13.46 -33.33 33.40
CA THR A 99 14.81 -33.09 33.94
C THR A 99 15.24 -31.63 33.71
N THR A 100 15.55 -30.97 34.82
CA THR A 100 16.22 -29.69 34.99
C THR A 100 17.67 -29.77 34.53
N VAL A 101 18.20 -28.75 33.83
CA VAL A 101 19.61 -28.37 33.95
C VAL A 101 19.73 -26.85 33.99
N ASP A 102 20.46 -26.41 35.02
CA ASP A 102 20.67 -25.05 35.48
C ASP A 102 21.55 -24.16 34.61
N GLN A 103 21.39 -22.88 34.95
CA GLN A 103 22.03 -21.64 34.55
C GLN A 103 23.58 -21.56 34.52
N LYS A 104 24.02 -20.49 33.82
CA LYS A 104 25.20 -19.60 34.03
C LYS A 104 26.55 -20.03 33.43
N VAL A 105 27.00 -19.25 32.43
CA VAL A 105 28.33 -18.62 32.45
C VAL A 105 28.25 -17.19 31.90
N ALA A 106 28.92 -16.28 32.60
CA ALA A 106 28.93 -14.84 32.43
C ALA A 106 29.82 -14.32 31.29
N ALA A 107 29.59 -13.04 31.01
CA ALA A 107 30.26 -12.12 30.11
C ALA A 107 31.80 -12.22 30.02
N LYS A 108 32.30 -12.11 28.79
CA LYS A 108 33.60 -11.49 28.51
C LYS A 108 33.53 -10.71 27.20
N ALA A 109 33.38 -9.39 27.33
CA ALA A 109 33.44 -8.45 26.22
C ALA A 109 34.88 -8.35 25.69
N THR A 110 35.06 -8.55 24.40
CA THR A 110 36.29 -8.18 23.68
C THR A 110 35.88 -7.43 22.43
N LYS A 111 36.26 -6.16 22.35
CA LYS A 111 36.06 -5.28 21.19
C LYS A 111 36.91 -5.81 20.04
N ASN A 112 36.29 -6.15 18.92
CA ASN A 112 36.94 -6.15 17.61
C ASN A 112 35.99 -5.51 16.61
N ALA A 113 36.30 -4.26 16.26
CA ALA A 113 35.69 -3.56 15.15
C ALA A 113 36.13 -4.24 13.86
N THR A 114 35.23 -5.04 13.29
CA THR A 114 35.35 -5.49 11.90
C THR A 114 34.33 -4.72 11.10
N THR A 115 34.82 -3.86 10.24
CA THR A 115 34.08 -3.19 9.17
C THR A 115 33.34 -4.25 8.34
N THR A 116 32.04 -4.42 8.61
CA THR A 116 31.14 -5.15 7.73
C THR A 116 30.99 -4.35 6.45
N ALA A 117 31.76 -4.75 5.44
CA ALA A 117 31.52 -4.38 4.06
C ALA A 117 30.05 -4.68 3.72
N LYS A 118 29.35 -3.67 3.22
CA LYS A 118 27.97 -3.78 2.74
C LYS A 118 27.95 -4.92 1.71
N ALA A 119 27.19 -5.99 2.00
CA ALA A 119 26.99 -7.08 1.05
C ALA A 119 26.49 -6.47 -0.28
N PRO A 120 26.95 -6.97 -1.44
CA PRO A 120 26.46 -6.47 -2.71
C PRO A 120 24.95 -6.70 -2.76
N VAL A 121 24.20 -5.63 -3.02
CA VAL A 121 22.78 -5.73 -3.37
C VAL A 121 22.76 -6.52 -4.67
N VAL A 122 22.48 -7.81 -4.60
CA VAL A 122 22.10 -8.60 -5.76
C VAL A 122 20.84 -7.93 -6.27
N LYS A 123 20.92 -7.26 -7.41
CA LYS A 123 19.75 -6.87 -8.18
C LYS A 123 19.12 -8.16 -8.68
N THR A 124 18.35 -8.82 -7.81
CA THR A 124 17.55 -9.96 -8.20
C THR A 124 16.48 -9.40 -9.12
N THR A 125 16.64 -9.60 -10.43
CA THR A 125 15.57 -9.34 -11.38
C THR A 125 14.40 -10.21 -10.92
N VAL A 126 13.27 -9.59 -10.56
CA VAL A 126 12.07 -10.30 -10.16
C VAL A 126 11.63 -11.14 -11.36
N GLU A 127 11.79 -12.47 -11.29
CA GLU A 127 11.32 -13.36 -12.34
C GLU A 127 9.79 -13.43 -12.28
N ARG A 128 9.15 -12.80 -13.26
CA ARG A 128 7.69 -12.80 -13.47
C ARG A 128 7.32 -13.82 -14.53
N SER A 129 6.20 -14.52 -14.35
CA SER A 129 5.63 -15.37 -15.39
C SER A 129 5.20 -14.56 -16.63
N GLU A 130 5.12 -15.21 -17.80
CA GLU A 130 4.69 -14.56 -19.03
C GLU A 130 3.24 -14.06 -18.96
N SER A 131 2.37 -14.74 -18.20
CA SER A 131 1.01 -14.27 -17.93
C SER A 131 1.01 -12.96 -17.16
N ASP A 132 1.91 -12.81 -16.19
CA ASP A 132 1.98 -11.65 -15.32
C ASP A 132 2.54 -10.43 -16.07
N LYS A 133 3.45 -10.66 -17.04
CA LYS A 133 3.93 -9.61 -17.97
C LYS A 133 2.84 -9.06 -18.89
N LEU A 134 1.73 -9.78 -19.08
CA LEU A 134 0.57 -9.27 -19.82
C LEU A 134 -0.18 -8.19 -19.03
N MET A 135 0.00 -8.12 -17.71
CA MET A 135 -0.62 -7.12 -16.84
C MET A 135 0.39 -6.11 -16.28
N LEU A 136 1.61 -6.55 -15.98
CA LEU A 136 2.66 -5.76 -15.32
C LEU A 136 3.94 -5.78 -16.17
N LEU A 137 4.11 -4.73 -16.97
CA LEU A 137 5.09 -4.61 -18.04
C LEU A 137 6.47 -4.16 -17.51
N PRO A 138 7.55 -4.94 -17.71
CA PRO A 138 8.90 -4.49 -17.40
C PRO A 138 9.30 -3.24 -18.21
N ILE A 139 10.08 -2.36 -17.60
CA ILE A 139 10.59 -1.13 -18.26
C ILE A 139 11.27 -1.43 -19.60
N ALA A 140 12.04 -2.51 -19.67
CA ALA A 140 12.76 -2.91 -20.88
C ALA A 140 11.84 -3.36 -22.04
N ASP A 141 10.57 -3.66 -21.75
CA ASP A 141 9.61 -4.22 -22.70
C ASP A 141 8.60 -3.15 -23.19
N VAL A 142 8.76 -1.89 -22.78
CA VAL A 142 7.94 -0.77 -23.27
C VAL A 142 8.22 -0.54 -24.76
N SER A 143 7.16 -0.52 -25.57
CA SER A 143 7.21 -0.27 -27.02
C SER A 143 6.96 1.19 -27.34
N GLU A 144 7.52 1.69 -28.45
CA GLU A 144 7.21 3.03 -29.00
C GLU A 144 5.73 3.19 -29.38
N SER A 145 5.01 2.09 -29.60
CA SER A 145 3.58 2.08 -29.89
C SER A 145 2.71 2.18 -28.63
N ASP A 146 3.29 2.04 -27.44
CA ASP A 146 2.55 2.13 -26.20
C ASP A 146 2.23 3.59 -25.85
N VAL A 147 0.99 3.82 -25.44
CA VAL A 147 0.54 5.06 -24.85
C VAL A 147 0.87 5.01 -23.37
N LEU A 148 1.92 5.70 -22.98
CA LEU A 148 2.27 5.86 -21.57
C LEU A 148 1.31 6.83 -20.90
N LEU A 149 0.69 6.39 -19.81
CA LEU A 149 -0.28 7.17 -19.05
C LEU A 149 0.25 7.40 -17.63
N ASP A 150 0.62 8.64 -17.33
CA ASP A 150 0.99 9.08 -15.98
C ASP A 150 -0.26 9.49 -15.21
N VAL A 151 -0.53 8.79 -14.10
CA VAL A 151 -1.70 9.05 -13.24
C VAL A 151 -1.34 9.69 -11.90
N SER A 152 -0.08 10.11 -11.75
CA SER A 152 0.41 10.76 -10.54
C SER A 152 -0.34 12.04 -10.24
N GLU A 153 -0.50 12.36 -8.94
CA GLU A 153 -1.26 13.54 -8.51
C GLU A 153 -0.59 14.86 -8.95
N ASN A 154 0.72 14.98 -8.68
CA ASN A 154 1.47 16.22 -8.78
C ASN A 154 2.89 16.01 -9.36
N SER A 155 3.10 14.96 -10.17
CA SER A 155 4.44 14.71 -10.74
C SER A 155 4.82 15.82 -11.71
N THR A 156 6.06 16.32 -11.60
CA THR A 156 6.66 17.27 -12.55
C THR A 156 7.69 16.61 -13.46
N ASN A 157 7.84 15.29 -13.38
CA ASN A 157 8.80 14.53 -14.17
C ASN A 157 8.17 13.22 -14.64
N HIS A 158 8.18 13.01 -15.94
CA HIS A 158 7.43 11.98 -16.64
C HIS A 158 8.34 11.15 -17.53
N ILE A 159 7.84 9.99 -17.94
CA ILE A 159 8.45 9.27 -19.06
C ILE A 159 8.17 10.08 -20.35
N PRO A 160 9.17 10.32 -21.22
CA PRO A 160 8.95 11.09 -22.45
C PRO A 160 7.87 10.44 -23.31
N GLY A 161 6.94 11.25 -23.84
CA GLY A 161 5.80 10.74 -24.61
C GLY A 161 4.55 10.45 -23.78
N SER A 162 4.60 10.58 -22.45
CA SER A 162 3.45 10.31 -21.59
C SER A 162 2.30 11.30 -21.78
N VAL A 163 1.09 10.77 -21.85
CA VAL A 163 -0.14 11.48 -21.53
C VAL A 163 -0.24 11.59 -20.01
N VAL A 164 -0.52 12.78 -19.49
CA VAL A 164 -0.59 13.01 -18.04
C VAL A 164 -2.04 13.32 -17.65
N ILE A 165 -2.66 12.40 -16.92
CA ILE A 165 -4.02 12.56 -16.39
C ILE A 165 -3.99 12.17 -14.91
N PRO A 166 -3.84 13.13 -13.99
CA PRO A 166 -3.92 12.86 -12.55
C PRO A 166 -5.17 12.07 -12.20
N TYR A 167 -5.01 10.99 -11.43
CA TYR A 167 -6.10 10.03 -11.18
C TYR A 167 -7.39 10.69 -10.66
N MET A 168 -7.27 11.78 -9.89
CA MET A 168 -8.39 12.53 -9.32
C MET A 168 -9.34 13.09 -10.38
N GLN A 169 -8.88 13.26 -11.63
CA GLN A 169 -9.78 13.68 -12.71
C GLN A 169 -10.86 12.64 -13.02
N PHE A 170 -10.61 11.36 -12.70
CA PHE A 170 -11.57 10.27 -12.86
C PHE A 170 -12.52 10.12 -11.67
N ASP A 171 -12.30 10.85 -10.57
CA ASP A 171 -13.08 10.76 -9.35
C ASP A 171 -14.14 11.89 -9.31
N GLU A 172 -15.37 11.55 -8.95
CA GLU A 172 -16.41 12.53 -8.57
C GLU A 172 -16.20 13.00 -7.13
N GLU A 173 -15.93 12.05 -6.24
CA GLU A 173 -15.46 12.27 -4.87
C GLU A 173 -14.30 11.31 -4.62
N ALA A 174 -13.48 11.55 -3.59
CA ALA A 174 -12.30 10.73 -3.33
C ALA A 174 -12.63 9.22 -3.24
N GLY A 175 -12.14 8.43 -4.22
CA GLY A 175 -12.40 6.99 -4.33
C GLY A 175 -13.77 6.61 -4.91
N ILE A 176 -14.53 7.57 -5.43
CA ILE A 176 -15.78 7.36 -6.16
C ILE A 176 -15.57 7.82 -7.60
N LEU A 177 -15.57 6.87 -8.54
CA LEU A 177 -15.40 7.16 -9.96
C LEU A 177 -16.55 7.99 -10.53
N LYS A 178 -16.22 8.85 -11.50
CA LYS A 178 -17.20 9.54 -12.35
C LYS A 178 -18.02 8.56 -13.17
N GLU A 179 -19.11 9.06 -13.72
CA GLU A 179 -19.93 8.29 -14.64
C GLU A 179 -19.15 7.89 -15.90
N THR A 180 -19.53 6.75 -16.48
CA THR A 180 -18.85 6.15 -17.64
C THR A 180 -18.68 7.14 -18.79
N SER A 181 -19.68 7.98 -19.07
CA SER A 181 -19.62 8.98 -20.14
C SER A 181 -18.54 10.05 -19.90
N GLU A 182 -18.32 10.44 -18.64
CA GLU A 182 -17.32 11.45 -18.29
C GLU A 182 -15.92 10.87 -18.35
N ILE A 183 -15.72 9.65 -17.85
CA ILE A 183 -14.45 8.92 -17.98
C ILE A 183 -14.08 8.77 -19.46
N CYS A 184 -15.03 8.31 -20.29
CA CYS A 184 -14.82 8.19 -21.73
C CYS A 184 -14.46 9.55 -22.36
N LYS A 185 -15.13 10.63 -21.95
CA LYS A 185 -14.81 11.97 -22.45
C LYS A 185 -13.40 12.39 -22.07
N ILE A 186 -12.98 12.19 -20.82
CA ILE A 186 -11.62 12.52 -20.34
C ILE A 186 -10.58 11.77 -21.16
N LEU A 187 -10.76 10.46 -21.37
CA LEU A 187 -9.84 9.65 -22.17
C LEU A 187 -9.77 10.15 -23.62
N GLY A 188 -10.92 10.37 -24.25
CA GLY A 188 -11.03 10.85 -25.63
C GLY A 188 -10.44 12.25 -25.84
N ASP A 189 -10.70 13.19 -24.93
CA ASP A 189 -10.15 14.56 -24.97
C ASP A 189 -8.61 14.54 -24.91
N ASN A 190 -8.04 13.55 -24.22
CA ASN A 190 -6.58 13.33 -24.12
C ASN A 190 -6.04 12.40 -25.23
N GLY A 191 -6.84 12.14 -26.27
CA GLY A 191 -6.43 11.39 -27.45
C GLY A 191 -6.24 9.90 -27.23
N ILE A 192 -6.73 9.34 -26.11
CA ILE A 192 -6.70 7.90 -25.84
C ILE A 192 -7.90 7.25 -26.52
N SER A 193 -7.65 6.24 -27.37
CA SER A 193 -8.69 5.45 -28.05
C SER A 193 -8.87 4.09 -27.39
N ASN A 194 -9.99 3.39 -27.66
CA ASN A 194 -10.20 2.03 -27.15
C ASN A 194 -9.20 0.99 -27.67
N ASP A 195 -8.49 1.27 -28.77
CA ASP A 195 -7.59 0.32 -29.44
C ASP A 195 -6.11 0.53 -29.07
N ASP A 196 -5.82 1.63 -28.38
CA ASP A 196 -4.49 1.99 -27.91
C ASP A 196 -3.94 0.91 -26.95
N SER A 197 -2.63 0.69 -26.99
CA SER A 197 -1.94 -0.08 -25.94
C SER A 197 -1.57 0.86 -24.82
N VAL A 198 -2.32 0.87 -23.72
CA VAL A 198 -2.12 1.80 -22.60
C VAL A 198 -1.24 1.16 -21.53
N VAL A 199 -0.15 1.83 -21.17
CA VAL A 199 0.74 1.44 -20.07
C VAL A 199 0.66 2.51 -18.99
N ILE A 200 0.05 2.16 -17.87
CA ILE A 200 -0.20 3.07 -16.75
C ILE A 200 0.98 3.03 -15.80
N TYR A 201 1.45 4.20 -15.38
CA TYR A 201 2.36 4.32 -14.25
C TYR A 201 1.97 5.54 -13.42
N GLY A 202 2.41 5.59 -12.18
CA GLY A 202 2.18 6.73 -11.33
C GLY A 202 2.66 6.49 -9.92
N GLU A 203 2.91 7.58 -9.21
CA GLU A 203 3.35 7.54 -7.83
C GLU A 203 2.35 8.25 -6.92
N CYS A 204 1.90 7.55 -5.87
CA CYS A 204 1.24 8.22 -4.75
C CYS A 204 2.28 8.48 -3.64
N LEU A 205 2.95 9.64 -3.72
CA LEU A 205 3.88 10.06 -2.67
C LEU A 205 3.20 10.14 -1.28
N PRO A 206 1.97 10.67 -1.15
CA PRO A 206 1.24 10.65 0.13
C PRO A 206 0.73 9.27 0.57
N CYS A 207 0.89 8.21 -0.23
CA CYS A 207 0.44 6.86 0.11
C CYS A 207 1.61 5.89 0.37
N GLY A 208 2.86 6.36 0.38
CA GLY A 208 4.05 5.52 0.52
C GLY A 208 4.61 4.94 -0.79
N GLY A 209 4.15 5.41 -1.95
CA GLY A 209 4.62 4.98 -3.28
C GLY A 209 4.04 3.64 -3.75
N GLY A 210 4.51 3.15 -4.89
CA GLY A 210 4.07 1.89 -5.48
C GLY A 210 2.77 1.97 -6.32
N PRO A 211 2.29 0.84 -6.85
CA PRO A 211 1.35 0.82 -7.99
C PRO A 211 -0.11 1.05 -7.59
N PHE A 212 -0.39 1.73 -6.47
CA PHE A 212 -1.77 1.94 -6.00
C PHE A 212 -2.62 2.71 -7.01
N LEU A 213 -2.12 3.85 -7.50
CA LEU A 213 -2.85 4.69 -8.47
C LEU A 213 -2.96 3.98 -9.82
N SER A 214 -1.87 3.35 -10.27
CA SER A 214 -1.87 2.60 -11.52
C SER A 214 -2.83 1.42 -11.47
N ALA A 215 -2.92 0.70 -10.34
CA ALA A 215 -3.87 -0.39 -10.14
C ALA A 215 -5.32 0.12 -10.13
N TYR A 216 -5.58 1.26 -9.48
CA TYR A 216 -6.90 1.87 -9.46
C TYR A 216 -7.36 2.28 -10.87
N VAL A 217 -6.53 3.00 -11.63
CA VAL A 217 -6.85 3.41 -13.01
C VAL A 217 -6.87 2.19 -13.96
N TYR A 218 -6.07 1.16 -13.72
CA TYR A 218 -6.15 -0.11 -14.44
C TYR A 218 -7.53 -0.75 -14.25
N SER A 219 -8.01 -0.90 -13.01
CA SER A 219 -9.33 -1.48 -12.72
C SER A 219 -10.44 -0.67 -13.40
N MET A 220 -10.35 0.67 -13.37
CA MET A 220 -11.26 1.57 -14.07
C MET A 220 -11.25 1.30 -15.59
N LEU A 221 -10.08 1.27 -16.25
CA LEU A 221 -9.98 1.01 -17.69
C LEU A 221 -10.51 -0.39 -18.06
N LYS A 222 -10.25 -1.41 -17.23
CA LYS A 222 -10.85 -2.74 -17.39
C LYS A 222 -12.38 -2.69 -17.30
N GLY A 223 -12.93 -1.90 -16.38
CA GLY A 223 -14.37 -1.65 -16.26
C GLY A 223 -14.98 -0.96 -17.48
N GLN A 224 -14.20 -0.13 -18.17
CA GLN A 224 -14.58 0.52 -19.45
C GLN A 224 -14.33 -0.37 -20.68
N GLY A 225 -14.01 -1.65 -20.49
CA GLY A 225 -13.78 -2.61 -21.57
C GLY A 225 -12.49 -2.37 -22.35
N HIS A 226 -11.50 -1.69 -21.75
CA HIS A 226 -10.19 -1.51 -22.37
C HIS A 226 -9.41 -2.84 -22.32
N GLU A 227 -9.07 -3.38 -23.48
CA GLU A 227 -8.44 -4.71 -23.58
C GLU A 227 -6.93 -4.63 -23.38
N LYS A 228 -6.27 -3.67 -24.05
CA LYS A 228 -4.81 -3.54 -24.09
C LYS A 228 -4.32 -2.56 -23.03
N VAL A 229 -4.52 -2.89 -21.77
CA VAL A 229 -4.07 -2.09 -20.64
C VAL A 229 -3.08 -2.88 -19.78
N LYS A 230 -1.99 -2.24 -19.37
CA LYS A 230 -0.95 -2.79 -18.49
C LYS A 230 -0.52 -1.74 -17.47
N ILE A 231 0.12 -2.17 -16.39
CA ILE A 231 0.83 -1.31 -15.44
C ILE A 231 2.32 -1.43 -15.72
N LEU A 232 3.07 -0.33 -15.66
CA LEU A 232 4.53 -0.37 -15.70
C LEU A 232 5.08 -0.96 -14.38
N ASP A 233 6.05 -1.86 -14.47
CA ASP A 233 6.76 -2.43 -13.31
C ASP A 233 7.81 -1.47 -12.72
N GLY A 234 7.33 -0.30 -12.31
CA GLY A 234 8.14 0.76 -11.75
C GLY A 234 7.50 2.13 -11.92
N THR A 235 8.28 3.14 -11.56
CA THR A 235 7.91 4.56 -11.68
C THR A 235 8.75 5.29 -12.72
N ALA A 236 8.49 6.58 -12.93
CA ALA A 236 9.39 7.45 -13.69
C ALA A 236 10.81 7.51 -13.07
N GLU A 237 10.94 7.33 -11.75
CA GLU A 237 12.25 7.23 -11.09
C GLU A 237 12.97 5.93 -11.48
N ASP A 238 12.26 4.80 -11.51
CA ASP A 238 12.83 3.52 -11.96
C ASP A 238 13.25 3.56 -13.43
N TRP A 239 12.45 4.25 -14.27
CA TRP A 239 12.75 4.51 -15.67
C TRP A 239 14.06 5.30 -15.84
N ALA A 240 14.19 6.41 -15.10
CA ALA A 240 15.42 7.20 -15.08
C ALA A 240 16.62 6.40 -14.55
N ALA A 241 16.44 5.63 -13.48
CA ALA A 241 17.46 4.77 -12.90
C ALA A 241 17.93 3.64 -13.84
N SER A 242 17.12 3.30 -14.85
CA SER A 242 17.45 2.35 -15.91
C SER A 242 18.24 2.98 -17.06
N GLY A 243 18.57 4.27 -16.97
CA GLY A 243 19.41 5.00 -17.94
C GLY A 243 18.62 5.71 -19.03
N HIS A 244 17.28 5.74 -18.94
CA HIS A 244 16.44 6.48 -19.86
C HIS A 244 16.27 7.93 -19.43
N THR A 245 15.96 8.82 -20.37
CA THR A 245 15.65 10.22 -20.09
C THR A 245 14.22 10.36 -19.56
N THR A 246 13.99 11.44 -18.80
CA THR A 246 12.66 11.88 -18.37
C THR A 246 12.34 13.25 -18.97
N SER A 247 11.08 13.68 -18.88
CA SER A 247 10.59 14.95 -19.41
C SER A 247 9.67 15.65 -18.41
N ASP A 248 9.70 16.98 -18.38
CA ASP A 248 8.77 17.84 -17.65
C ASP A 248 7.56 18.27 -18.51
N GLU A 249 7.47 17.78 -19.75
CA GLU A 249 6.39 18.08 -20.69
C GLU A 249 5.41 16.91 -20.83
N ALA A 250 4.12 17.21 -20.70
CA ALA A 250 3.06 16.27 -21.03
C ALA A 250 2.85 16.21 -22.56
N THR A 251 2.64 15.01 -23.09
CA THR A 251 2.35 14.81 -24.50
C THR A 251 0.91 15.19 -24.80
N VAL A 252 0.73 16.05 -25.80
CA VAL A 252 -0.58 16.41 -26.33
C VAL A 252 -0.90 15.53 -27.54
N ARG A 253 -1.92 14.70 -27.42
CA ARG A 253 -2.45 13.89 -28.52
C ARG A 253 -3.72 14.57 -29.08
N PRO A 254 -3.97 14.50 -30.40
CA PRO A 254 -5.25 14.95 -30.95
C PRO A 254 -6.40 14.20 -30.28
N GLY A 255 -7.43 14.93 -29.87
CA GLY A 255 -8.63 14.33 -29.28
C GLY A 255 -9.25 13.29 -30.20
N THR A 256 -9.78 12.23 -29.61
CA THR A 256 -10.44 11.11 -30.29
C THR A 256 -11.74 10.75 -29.60
N VAL A 257 -12.46 9.78 -30.15
CA VAL A 257 -13.65 9.21 -29.52
C VAL A 257 -13.23 7.97 -28.74
N TYR A 258 -13.44 8.00 -27.42
CA TYR A 258 -13.43 6.81 -26.59
C TYR A 258 -14.88 6.36 -26.39
N ALA A 259 -15.23 5.19 -26.93
CA ALA A 259 -16.57 4.64 -26.83
C ALA A 259 -16.71 3.80 -25.55
N PRO A 260 -17.82 3.94 -24.81
CA PRO A 260 -18.09 3.07 -23.68
C PRO A 260 -18.28 1.63 -24.17
N LYS A 261 -17.65 0.68 -23.49
CA LYS A 261 -17.83 -0.76 -23.69
C LYS A 261 -18.07 -1.41 -22.35
N GLU A 262 -18.92 -2.44 -22.33
CA GLU A 262 -19.06 -3.26 -21.13
C GLU A 262 -17.71 -3.94 -20.83
N GLY A 263 -17.19 -3.71 -19.63
CA GLY A 263 -15.94 -4.27 -19.17
C GLY A 263 -16.10 -5.16 -17.94
N THR A 264 -14.96 -5.48 -17.32
CA THR A 264 -14.90 -6.28 -16.11
C THR A 264 -15.62 -5.57 -14.96
N GLN A 265 -16.60 -6.22 -14.36
CA GLN A 265 -17.25 -5.74 -13.15
C GLN A 265 -16.33 -5.98 -11.95
N PHE A 266 -15.47 -5.00 -11.67
CA PHE A 266 -14.48 -5.11 -10.60
C PHE A 266 -15.03 -4.68 -9.23
N ASN A 267 -16.16 -3.97 -9.15
CA ASN A 267 -16.77 -3.61 -7.88
C ASN A 267 -17.78 -4.67 -7.42
N ALA A 268 -17.68 -5.07 -6.16
CA ALA A 268 -18.65 -5.91 -5.48
C ALA A 268 -19.82 -5.07 -4.96
N THR A 269 -20.97 -5.72 -4.84
CA THR A 269 -22.17 -5.18 -4.20
C THR A 269 -22.25 -5.62 -2.73
N TYR A 270 -23.13 -4.99 -1.95
CA TYR A 270 -23.43 -5.45 -0.59
C TYR A 270 -23.89 -6.93 -0.56
N GLU A 271 -24.63 -7.40 -1.57
CA GLU A 271 -25.07 -8.80 -1.67
C GLU A 271 -23.91 -9.77 -1.93
N ASP A 272 -22.94 -9.38 -2.76
CA ASP A 272 -21.71 -10.16 -2.99
C ASP A 272 -20.98 -10.42 -1.66
N VAL A 273 -20.99 -9.43 -0.77
CA VAL A 273 -20.32 -9.48 0.55
C VAL A 273 -21.17 -10.22 1.60
N SER A 274 -22.46 -9.92 1.70
CA SER A 274 -23.33 -10.42 2.77
C SER A 274 -23.87 -11.83 2.53
N SER A 275 -23.87 -12.32 1.29
CA SER A 275 -24.38 -13.66 0.93
C SER A 275 -23.56 -14.84 1.48
N GLY A 276 -22.32 -14.60 1.93
CA GLY A 276 -21.39 -15.64 2.41
C GLY A 276 -20.80 -16.54 1.31
N LYS A 277 -21.02 -16.20 0.03
CA LYS A 277 -20.47 -16.94 -1.13
C LYS A 277 -19.01 -16.59 -1.40
N ALA A 278 -18.62 -15.33 -1.20
CA ALA A 278 -17.28 -14.84 -1.41
C ALA A 278 -16.41 -14.98 -0.16
N GLN A 279 -15.10 -15.09 -0.36
CA GLN A 279 -14.10 -14.92 0.68
C GLN A 279 -13.81 -13.43 0.83
N ILE A 280 -14.06 -12.89 2.02
CA ILE A 280 -13.89 -11.45 2.27
C ILE A 280 -12.47 -11.20 2.77
N VAL A 281 -11.75 -10.29 2.12
CA VAL A 281 -10.39 -9.88 2.48
C VAL A 281 -10.40 -8.44 2.98
N ASP A 282 -10.02 -8.25 4.24
CA ASP A 282 -9.78 -6.93 4.80
C ASP A 282 -8.34 -6.51 4.52
N ALA A 283 -8.19 -5.56 3.60
CA ALA A 283 -6.91 -5.06 3.13
C ALA A 283 -6.36 -3.90 3.97
N ARG A 284 -7.08 -3.45 5.00
CA ARG A 284 -6.65 -2.35 5.88
C ARG A 284 -5.48 -2.78 6.78
N THR A 285 -4.96 -1.84 7.56
CA THR A 285 -3.92 -2.15 8.55
C THR A 285 -4.44 -3.12 9.61
N LEU A 286 -3.52 -3.85 10.26
CA LEU A 286 -3.89 -4.75 11.38
C LEU A 286 -4.58 -4.01 12.53
N GLN A 287 -4.24 -2.74 12.75
CA GLN A 287 -4.87 -1.89 13.75
C GLN A 287 -6.34 -1.59 13.40
N GLU A 288 -6.62 -1.22 12.16
CA GLU A 288 -7.99 -1.00 11.68
C GLU A 288 -8.81 -2.29 11.73
N TYR A 289 -8.23 -3.41 11.29
CA TYR A 289 -8.86 -4.74 11.37
C TYR A 289 -9.23 -5.11 12.82
N ALA A 290 -8.30 -4.90 13.77
CA ALA A 290 -8.54 -5.18 15.18
C ALA A 290 -9.63 -4.30 15.81
N SER A 291 -9.82 -3.10 15.27
CA SER A 291 -10.82 -2.12 15.73
C SER A 291 -12.24 -2.45 15.27
N GLY A 292 -12.38 -3.33 14.28
CA GLY A 292 -13.66 -3.78 13.76
C GLY A 292 -13.57 -4.03 12.27
N THR A 293 -14.28 -5.06 11.79
CA THR A 293 -14.21 -5.52 10.41
C THR A 293 -15.52 -6.18 9.99
N ILE A 294 -15.67 -6.48 8.70
CA ILE A 294 -16.75 -7.30 8.17
C ILE A 294 -16.64 -8.71 8.76
N PRO A 295 -17.71 -9.25 9.39
CA PRO A 295 -17.67 -10.58 10.00
C PRO A 295 -17.21 -11.67 9.04
N GLY A 296 -16.27 -12.52 9.49
CA GLY A 296 -15.74 -13.62 8.68
C GLY A 296 -14.66 -13.23 7.67
N SER A 297 -14.25 -11.95 7.63
CA SER A 297 -13.15 -11.51 6.77
C SER A 297 -11.78 -12.04 7.23
N ILE A 298 -10.88 -12.18 6.26
CA ILE A 298 -9.48 -12.58 6.42
C ILE A 298 -8.63 -11.32 6.32
N SER A 299 -7.77 -11.09 7.30
CA SER A 299 -6.84 -9.95 7.26
C SER A 299 -5.67 -10.25 6.33
N ILE A 300 -5.56 -9.50 5.23
CA ILE A 300 -4.39 -9.48 4.35
C ILE A 300 -4.06 -8.00 4.10
N PRO A 301 -3.29 -7.33 4.98
CA PRO A 301 -2.98 -5.92 4.82
C PRO A 301 -2.35 -5.62 3.45
N TYR A 302 -2.67 -4.48 2.85
CA TYR A 302 -2.16 -4.08 1.51
C TYR A 302 -0.64 -4.11 1.38
N THR A 303 0.10 -3.88 2.47
CA THR A 303 1.56 -3.98 2.48
C THR A 303 2.06 -5.42 2.26
N SER A 304 1.22 -6.43 2.44
CA SER A 304 1.57 -7.84 2.30
C SER A 304 1.88 -8.22 0.85
N VAL A 305 1.38 -7.48 -0.14
CA VAL A 305 1.67 -7.74 -1.57
C VAL A 305 2.84 -6.90 -2.11
N LEU A 306 3.46 -6.06 -1.27
CA LEU A 306 4.51 -5.12 -1.68
C LEU A 306 5.88 -5.53 -1.13
N ASP A 307 6.92 -5.34 -1.96
CA ASP A 307 8.32 -5.30 -1.57
C ASP A 307 8.85 -3.89 -1.85
N GLY A 308 8.93 -3.06 -0.81
CA GLY A 308 9.14 -1.63 -0.94
C GLY A 308 8.05 -0.96 -1.77
N LYS A 309 8.43 -0.29 -2.87
CA LYS A 309 7.51 0.38 -3.80
C LYS A 309 7.09 -0.52 -4.98
N LYS A 310 7.38 -1.82 -4.96
CA LYS A 310 7.03 -2.75 -6.05
C LYS A 310 6.14 -3.88 -5.56
N LEU A 311 5.42 -4.51 -6.49
CA LEU A 311 4.74 -5.77 -6.19
C LEU A 311 5.76 -6.88 -5.96
N LYS A 312 5.45 -7.76 -5.01
CA LYS A 312 6.23 -8.97 -4.74
C LYS A 312 6.28 -9.89 -5.98
N ASP A 313 7.28 -10.77 -6.00
CA ASP A 313 7.39 -11.85 -6.99
C ASP A 313 6.22 -12.86 -6.90
N ASP A 314 6.00 -13.61 -7.98
CA ASP A 314 4.94 -14.60 -8.14
C ASP A 314 4.87 -15.59 -6.95
N ALA A 315 6.01 -16.15 -6.54
CA ALA A 315 6.06 -17.14 -5.46
C ALA A 315 5.73 -16.53 -4.09
N SER A 316 6.10 -15.27 -3.89
CA SER A 316 5.76 -14.50 -2.70
C SER A 316 4.29 -14.14 -2.65
N LEU A 317 3.68 -13.77 -3.78
CA LEU A 317 2.24 -13.53 -3.89
C LEU A 317 1.44 -14.82 -3.66
N ASP A 318 1.88 -15.95 -4.21
CA ASP A 318 1.26 -17.25 -3.97
C ASP A 318 1.25 -17.63 -2.48
N ARG A 319 2.33 -17.31 -1.76
CA ARG A 319 2.39 -17.50 -0.29
C ARG A 319 1.43 -16.59 0.46
N VAL A 320 1.30 -15.34 0.04
CA VAL A 320 0.38 -14.36 0.67
C VAL A 320 -1.07 -14.82 0.51
N PHE A 321 -1.43 -15.34 -0.66
CA PHE A 321 -2.80 -15.77 -0.96
C PHE A 321 -3.09 -17.24 -0.66
N ALA A 322 -2.14 -17.99 -0.09
CA ALA A 322 -2.29 -19.43 0.19
C ALA A 322 -3.46 -19.77 1.13
N ILE A 323 -3.94 -18.81 1.92
CA ILE A 323 -5.12 -18.97 2.78
C ILE A 323 -6.45 -18.92 2.00
N LEU A 324 -6.44 -18.37 0.79
CA LEU A 324 -7.61 -18.21 -0.06
C LEU A 324 -7.80 -19.42 -0.97
N ASN A 325 -9.04 -19.86 -1.12
CA ASN A 325 -9.42 -20.87 -2.10
C ASN A 325 -9.67 -20.20 -3.46
N LYS A 326 -8.92 -20.62 -4.49
CA LYS A 326 -9.03 -20.07 -5.85
C LYS A 326 -10.35 -20.41 -6.57
N ASP A 327 -11.06 -21.44 -6.12
CA ASP A 327 -12.37 -21.85 -6.67
C ASP A 327 -13.54 -21.01 -6.10
N LYS A 328 -13.25 -20.04 -5.22
CA LYS A 328 -14.26 -19.16 -4.62
C LYS A 328 -13.97 -17.71 -4.98
N PRO A 329 -15.01 -16.91 -5.28
CA PRO A 329 -14.86 -15.46 -5.47
C PRO A 329 -14.20 -14.81 -4.25
N VAL A 330 -13.39 -13.78 -4.49
CA VAL A 330 -12.73 -12.99 -3.46
C VAL A 330 -13.26 -11.57 -3.53
N VAL A 331 -13.67 -11.01 -2.39
CA VAL A 331 -14.01 -9.58 -2.28
C VAL A 331 -13.01 -8.92 -1.35
N VAL A 332 -12.25 -7.99 -1.88
CA VAL A 332 -11.23 -7.22 -1.14
C VAL A 332 -11.81 -5.86 -0.79
N PHE A 333 -11.66 -5.42 0.46
CA PHE A 333 -12.09 -4.09 0.85
C PHE A 333 -11.04 -3.31 1.62
N THR A 334 -11.09 -1.99 1.45
CA THR A 334 -10.41 -1.01 2.31
C THR A 334 -11.40 0.07 2.72
N SER A 335 -10.95 1.08 3.45
CA SER A 335 -11.81 2.20 3.87
C SER A 335 -12.37 2.97 2.67
N THR A 336 -11.53 3.32 1.69
CA THR A 336 -11.89 4.15 0.51
C THR A 336 -11.71 3.45 -0.84
N GLY A 337 -11.39 2.15 -0.86
CA GLY A 337 -11.28 1.36 -2.10
C GLY A 337 -9.94 1.45 -2.82
N MET A 338 -9.25 2.60 -2.85
CA MET A 338 -8.01 2.76 -3.63
C MET A 338 -6.93 1.74 -3.29
N LYS A 339 -6.63 1.55 -1.99
CA LYS A 339 -5.65 0.55 -1.53
C LYS A 339 -6.13 -0.90 -1.74
N ALA A 340 -7.44 -1.14 -1.93
CA ALA A 340 -7.93 -2.46 -2.31
C ALA A 340 -7.49 -2.84 -3.73
N SER A 341 -7.35 -1.86 -4.63
CA SER A 341 -6.98 -2.07 -6.04
C SER A 341 -5.64 -2.77 -6.20
N VAL A 342 -4.65 -2.53 -5.32
CA VAL A 342 -3.35 -3.20 -5.44
C VAL A 342 -3.41 -4.69 -5.07
N ILE A 343 -4.23 -5.05 -4.08
CA ILE A 343 -4.46 -6.45 -3.74
C ILE A 343 -5.32 -7.12 -4.81
N TRP A 344 -6.37 -6.44 -5.27
CA TRP A 344 -7.18 -6.92 -6.39
C TRP A 344 -6.31 -7.19 -7.63
N PHE A 345 -5.43 -6.27 -8.00
CA PHE A 345 -4.53 -6.45 -9.14
C PHE A 345 -3.59 -7.64 -8.94
N ALA A 346 -3.03 -7.80 -7.74
CA ALA A 346 -2.20 -8.96 -7.42
C ALA A 346 -3.00 -10.28 -7.45
N LEU A 347 -4.25 -10.30 -6.99
CA LEU A 347 -5.14 -11.46 -7.06
C LEU A 347 -5.46 -11.83 -8.51
N GLU A 348 -5.75 -10.85 -9.36
CA GLU A 348 -5.99 -11.03 -10.80
C GLU A 348 -4.76 -11.60 -11.51
N MET A 349 -3.56 -11.08 -11.23
CA MET A 349 -2.30 -11.66 -11.74
C MET A 349 -2.15 -13.12 -11.32
N ARG A 350 -2.55 -13.45 -10.09
CA ARG A 350 -2.54 -14.83 -9.60
C ARG A 350 -3.75 -15.64 -10.07
N GLY A 351 -4.65 -15.10 -10.88
CA GLY A 351 -5.80 -15.77 -11.49
C GLY A 351 -6.95 -16.07 -10.53
N TYR A 352 -7.15 -15.27 -9.50
CA TYR A 352 -8.35 -15.31 -8.65
C TYR A 352 -9.48 -14.49 -9.30
N ASP A 353 -10.72 -14.94 -9.12
CA ASP A 353 -11.91 -14.14 -9.42
C ASP A 353 -12.13 -13.12 -8.29
N ALA A 354 -11.66 -11.88 -8.49
CA ALA A 354 -11.61 -10.87 -7.45
C ALA A 354 -12.45 -9.64 -7.78
N LYS A 355 -13.05 -9.06 -6.73
CA LYS A 355 -13.71 -7.75 -6.78
C LYS A 355 -13.26 -6.87 -5.62
N THR A 356 -13.37 -5.55 -5.78
CA THR A 356 -13.15 -4.54 -4.74
C THR A 356 -14.46 -4.09 -4.10
N TYR A 357 -14.38 -3.67 -2.84
CA TYR A 357 -15.50 -3.14 -2.08
C TYR A 357 -15.02 -2.05 -1.12
N THR A 358 -15.95 -1.25 -0.57
CA THR A 358 -15.62 -0.22 0.41
C THR A 358 -16.19 -0.57 1.78
N TYR A 359 -15.39 -0.34 2.83
CA TYR A 359 -15.88 -0.51 4.20
C TYR A 359 -16.99 0.49 4.55
N ARG A 360 -16.97 1.67 3.92
CA ARG A 360 -18.01 2.69 4.04
C ARG A 360 -19.38 2.12 3.65
N ASP A 361 -19.50 1.50 2.49
CA ASP A 361 -20.76 0.91 2.01
C ASP A 361 -21.29 -0.16 2.98
N TRP A 362 -20.39 -1.00 3.54
CA TRP A 362 -20.77 -1.96 4.59
C TRP A 362 -21.43 -1.25 5.77
N THR A 363 -20.77 -0.22 6.31
CA THR A 363 -21.23 0.50 7.49
C THR A 363 -22.53 1.27 7.26
N GLU A 364 -22.77 1.78 6.05
CA GLU A 364 -24.02 2.46 5.69
C GLU A 364 -25.21 1.48 5.64
N HIS A 365 -24.99 0.21 5.29
CA HIS A 365 -26.02 -0.84 5.36
C HIS A 365 -26.24 -1.41 6.77
N GLN A 366 -25.32 -1.12 7.70
CA GLN A 366 -25.40 -1.56 9.08
C GLN A 366 -26.14 -0.55 9.98
N SER A 367 -26.30 0.71 9.53
CA SER A 367 -27.07 1.77 10.20
C SER A 367 -28.55 1.73 9.84
#